data_AF-A0AAI9G169-F1
#
_entry.id   AF-A0AAI9G169-F1
#
_cell.length_a   1.000
_cell.length_b   1.000
_cell.length_c   1.000
_cell.angle_alpha   90.00
_cell.angle_beta   90.00
_cell.angle_gamma   90.00
#
_symmetry.space_group_name_H-M   'P 1'
#
loop_
_entity.id
_entity.type
_entity.pdbx_description
1 polymer ?
#
loop_
_entity_poly.entity_id
_entity_poly.type
_entity_poly.pdbx_seq_one_letter_code
_entity_poly.pdbx_strand_id
1 'polypeptide(L)'
;MIALASHLPDWNALHFLRPEWLWALLALPVILAVALYRQRRSDGWRQAVDAHLLPHLLAAGARRRMRLPLAVLLGWTLAALAMAGPSWRQQAQSMFQPSAPLLIVLDLSSRITATDLPPSRLLQARAKVGELLRARKGGQVGLVVYAEDAYTVAPLTDDGSNVALYLDALSPDVMPRDGQRADRGIDWATRLMRQIAAPQGQILLVTDQADGEAALAAAQARGLGLQVSVLGLGTPAGAAYRDDSGQIRQAALDEGRLRAVATAGGGRYARITADGSDLRALGVLDAREGTAAQRPGEGRQWRDEGFWLLPPVMLLALLAFRRRALLAAVLAVGLLPWMGDVQAQAAPAPASPPSQGTLWKRADQLQHQRLADGVQAYRAGDFATARKQFEGIDSDAGWYNLANTLARQGSYDEAIAAYDRALALHPGMADAVANRAVVDAARKRKQSGGQGQDQQKPQQNGQQKQQNNSQGQRNPQGQQPQQGQKDPGQGQPPSQQGQQGQPKAGDDDAQSAPQPGERGRDGQQAPPQVEDAKAQALADEQQRQRMQQAMQQAREGKGGQDGKPVPGSDGTTPRQREEQQAVEAWMRRVPDDPGALLRAKFQLENERRKREGR
;
A
#
# COMPACT_ATOMS: atom_id res chain seq x y z
N MET A 1 -10.41 -5.15 -50.32
CA MET A 1 -11.29 -4.08 -49.79
C MET A 1 -12.36 -4.64 -48.84
N ILE A 2 -12.03 -5.50 -47.87
CA ILE A 2 -13.03 -6.10 -46.95
C ILE A 2 -12.44 -6.16 -45.52
N ALA A 3 -11.96 -5.02 -45.01
CA ALA A 3 -11.40 -4.89 -43.66
C ALA A 3 -11.69 -3.51 -43.01
N LEU A 4 -12.74 -2.82 -43.49
CA LEU A 4 -13.17 -1.50 -43.03
C LEU A 4 -14.64 -1.44 -42.60
N ALA A 5 -15.41 -2.51 -42.80
CA ALA A 5 -16.84 -2.56 -42.50
C ALA A 5 -17.16 -2.79 -41.00
N SER A 6 -16.20 -3.30 -40.21
CA SER A 6 -16.36 -3.58 -38.77
C SER A 6 -16.29 -2.35 -37.86
N HIS A 7 -16.16 -1.14 -38.42
CA HIS A 7 -16.16 0.14 -37.69
C HIS A 7 -17.27 1.10 -38.13
N LEU A 8 -18.26 0.61 -38.88
CA LEU A 8 -19.47 1.39 -39.15
C LEU A 8 -20.29 1.56 -37.86
N PRO A 9 -20.79 2.77 -37.54
CA PRO A 9 -21.68 2.96 -36.39
C PRO A 9 -22.95 2.12 -36.53
N ASP A 10 -23.35 1.43 -35.47
CA ASP A 10 -24.69 0.84 -35.37
C ASP A 10 -25.71 1.97 -35.22
N TRP A 11 -26.22 2.49 -36.33
CA TRP A 11 -27.21 3.58 -36.32
C TRP A 11 -28.53 3.19 -35.64
N ASN A 12 -28.82 1.88 -35.54
CA ASN A 12 -29.93 1.33 -34.75
C ASN A 12 -29.76 1.55 -33.23
N ALA A 13 -28.56 1.90 -32.76
CA ALA A 13 -28.24 2.21 -31.37
C ALA A 13 -28.26 3.73 -31.05
N LEU A 14 -28.54 4.59 -32.04
CA LEU A 14 -28.51 6.03 -31.88
C LEU A 14 -29.63 6.51 -30.95
N HIS A 15 -29.25 7.11 -29.83
CA HIS A 15 -30.17 7.80 -28.93
C HIS A 15 -29.48 9.02 -28.28
N PHE A 16 -30.30 9.93 -27.76
CA PHE A 16 -29.84 11.13 -27.07
C PHE A 16 -29.73 10.86 -25.57
N LEU A 17 -28.56 11.13 -24.99
CA LEU A 17 -28.34 11.07 -23.54
C LEU A 17 -29.15 12.12 -22.78
N ARG A 18 -29.42 13.26 -23.44
CA ARG A 18 -30.00 14.47 -22.85
C ARG A 18 -31.05 15.10 -23.80
N PRO A 19 -32.17 14.40 -24.08
CA PRO A 19 -33.16 14.82 -25.07
C PRO A 19 -33.82 16.17 -24.76
N GLU A 20 -33.75 16.66 -23.52
CA GLU A 20 -34.24 17.99 -23.12
C GLU A 20 -33.60 19.15 -23.89
N TRP A 21 -32.37 19.00 -24.41
CA TRP A 21 -31.74 20.04 -25.23
C TRP A 21 -32.38 20.21 -26.61
N LEU A 22 -33.19 19.25 -27.07
CA LEU A 22 -33.95 19.41 -28.32
C LEU A 22 -34.98 20.55 -28.22
N TRP A 23 -35.44 20.91 -27.02
CA TRP A 23 -36.29 22.09 -26.81
C TRP A 23 -35.60 23.41 -27.20
N ALA A 24 -34.26 23.47 -27.21
CA ALA A 24 -33.52 24.64 -27.68
C ALA A 24 -33.76 24.93 -29.17
N LEU A 25 -34.25 23.97 -29.96
CA LEU A 25 -34.65 24.18 -31.36
C LEU A 25 -35.87 25.13 -31.48
N LEU A 26 -36.68 25.31 -30.43
CA LEU A 26 -37.77 26.29 -30.42
C LEU A 26 -37.27 27.75 -30.50
N ALA A 27 -35.98 28.01 -30.26
CA ALA A 27 -35.40 29.33 -30.49
C ALA A 27 -35.22 29.69 -31.98
N LEU A 28 -35.20 28.70 -32.89
CA LEU A 28 -35.02 28.92 -34.34
C LEU A 28 -36.02 29.90 -34.96
N PRO A 29 -37.35 29.80 -34.76
CA PRO A 29 -38.30 30.78 -35.27
C PRO A 29 -38.07 32.19 -34.72
N VAL A 30 -37.63 32.33 -33.46
CA VAL A 30 -37.29 33.62 -32.86
C VAL A 30 -36.03 34.21 -33.50
N ILE A 31 -34.98 33.40 -33.68
CA ILE A 31 -33.74 33.78 -34.36
C ILE A 31 -34.04 34.23 -35.81
N LEU A 32 -34.89 33.49 -36.52
CA LEU A 32 -35.33 33.83 -37.88
C LEU A 32 -36.16 35.13 -37.90
N ALA A 33 -37.12 35.29 -37.01
CA ALA A 33 -37.94 36.50 -36.92
C ALA A 33 -37.10 37.75 -36.62
N VAL A 34 -36.15 37.65 -35.68
CA VAL A 34 -35.19 38.73 -35.37
C VAL A 34 -34.29 39.03 -36.57
N ALA A 35 -33.81 38.01 -37.29
CA ALA A 35 -33.00 38.21 -38.49
C ALA A 35 -33.77 38.93 -39.61
N LEU A 36 -35.02 38.53 -39.88
CA LEU A 36 -35.90 39.16 -40.85
C LEU A 36 -36.28 40.60 -40.45
N TYR A 37 -36.57 40.84 -39.17
CA TYR A 37 -36.86 42.17 -38.64
C TYR A 37 -35.66 43.13 -38.78
N ARG A 38 -34.44 42.65 -38.47
CA ARG A 38 -33.20 43.44 -38.66
C ARG A 38 -32.90 43.70 -40.13
N GLN A 39 -33.22 42.77 -41.04
CA GLN A 39 -33.13 43.02 -42.49
C GLN A 39 -34.09 44.14 -42.92
N ARG A 40 -35.37 44.08 -42.53
CA ARG A 40 -36.36 45.13 -42.85
C ARG A 40 -35.95 46.51 -42.32
N ARG A 41 -35.43 46.63 -41.10
CA ARG A 41 -34.92 47.92 -40.57
C ARG A 41 -33.69 48.43 -41.31
N SER A 42 -32.87 47.55 -41.91
CA SER A 42 -31.69 47.95 -42.67
C SER A 42 -31.99 48.54 -44.06
N ASP A 43 -33.27 48.59 -44.45
CA ASP A 43 -33.78 49.24 -45.66
C ASP A 43 -34.26 50.69 -45.43
N GLY A 44 -34.01 51.31 -44.26
CA GLY A 44 -34.42 52.70 -44.00
C GLY A 44 -33.94 53.72 -45.05
N TRP A 45 -32.79 53.47 -45.69
CA TRP A 45 -32.30 54.27 -46.83
C TRP A 45 -33.23 54.22 -48.05
N ARG A 46 -34.00 53.15 -48.26
CA ARG A 46 -35.02 53.04 -49.34
C ARG A 46 -36.29 53.85 -49.05
N GLN A 47 -36.51 54.26 -47.81
CA GLN A 47 -37.63 55.13 -47.42
C GLN A 47 -37.27 56.61 -47.47
N ALA A 48 -35.98 56.95 -47.53
CA ALA A 48 -35.46 58.32 -47.48
C ALA A 48 -34.72 58.77 -48.77
N VAL A 49 -34.57 57.90 -49.76
CA VAL A 49 -33.83 58.16 -51.01
C VAL A 49 -34.58 57.56 -52.20
N ASP A 50 -34.76 58.36 -53.26
CA ASP A 50 -35.46 57.92 -54.46
C ASP A 50 -34.84 56.70 -55.14
N ALA A 51 -35.70 55.81 -55.64
CA ALA A 51 -35.32 54.49 -56.14
C ALA A 51 -34.25 54.52 -57.25
N HIS A 52 -34.21 55.57 -58.06
CA HIS A 52 -33.23 55.75 -59.15
C HIS A 52 -31.81 56.14 -58.69
N LEU A 53 -31.66 56.77 -57.53
CA LEU A 53 -30.36 57.17 -56.96
C LEU A 53 -29.72 56.05 -56.12
N LEU A 54 -30.56 55.15 -55.58
CA LEU A 54 -30.15 54.05 -54.71
C LEU A 54 -29.02 53.15 -55.27
N PRO A 55 -28.99 52.76 -56.57
CA PRO A 55 -27.93 51.93 -57.14
C PRO A 55 -26.56 52.62 -57.22
N HIS A 56 -26.55 53.96 -57.24
CA HIS A 56 -25.35 54.78 -57.39
C HIS A 56 -24.76 55.18 -56.03
N LEU A 57 -25.60 55.31 -55.00
CA LEU A 57 -25.19 55.64 -53.62
C LEU A 57 -24.81 54.40 -52.79
N LEU A 58 -25.37 53.23 -53.08
CA LEU A 58 -25.03 51.98 -52.41
C LEU A 58 -23.96 51.21 -53.18
N ALA A 59 -22.73 51.18 -52.66
CA ALA A 59 -21.67 50.32 -53.18
C ALA A 59 -22.18 48.87 -53.34
N ALA A 60 -21.92 48.27 -54.51
CA ALA A 60 -22.54 47.04 -55.00
C ALA A 60 -22.16 45.76 -54.21
N GLY A 61 -22.58 45.67 -52.94
CA GLY A 61 -22.34 44.54 -52.02
C GLY A 61 -23.60 43.76 -51.61
N ALA A 62 -24.78 44.17 -52.07
CA ALA A 62 -26.07 43.72 -51.53
C ALA A 62 -26.37 42.22 -51.70
N ARG A 63 -25.81 41.54 -52.73
CA ARG A 63 -26.07 40.10 -53.00
C ARG A 63 -25.52 39.11 -51.93
N ARG A 64 -24.75 39.57 -50.94
CA ARG A 64 -24.11 38.69 -49.92
C ARG A 64 -24.75 38.70 -48.51
N ARG A 65 -25.93 39.32 -48.32
CA ARG A 65 -26.64 39.35 -47.02
C ARG A 65 -27.34 38.04 -46.61
N MET A 66 -27.75 37.19 -47.56
CA MET A 66 -28.64 36.04 -47.29
C MET A 66 -27.98 34.83 -46.60
N ARG A 67 -26.65 34.68 -46.65
CA ARG A 67 -25.97 33.48 -46.12
C ARG A 67 -25.71 33.51 -44.61
N LEU A 68 -25.65 34.69 -43.99
CA LEU A 68 -25.39 34.82 -42.56
C LEU A 68 -26.52 34.27 -41.66
N PRO A 69 -27.83 34.58 -41.86
CA PRO A 69 -28.89 34.02 -41.03
C PRO A 69 -28.97 32.49 -41.15
N LEU A 70 -28.75 31.93 -42.34
CA LEU A 70 -28.73 30.49 -42.54
C LEU A 70 -27.58 29.81 -41.78
N ALA A 71 -26.39 30.43 -41.76
CA ALA A 71 -25.25 29.92 -40.99
C ALA A 71 -25.49 29.98 -39.47
N VAL A 72 -26.19 31.01 -38.97
CA VAL A 72 -26.57 31.11 -37.55
C VAL A 72 -27.60 30.05 -37.17
N LEU A 73 -28.62 29.84 -38.01
CA LEU A 73 -29.63 28.79 -37.79
C LEU A 73 -29.00 27.40 -37.81
N LEU A 74 -28.13 27.10 -38.78
CA LEU A 74 -27.41 25.83 -38.86
C LEU A 74 -26.41 25.62 -37.70
N GLY A 75 -25.73 26.68 -37.27
CA GLY A 75 -24.87 26.63 -36.08
C GLY A 75 -25.67 26.33 -34.81
N TRP A 76 -26.86 26.92 -34.68
CA TRP A 76 -27.76 26.68 -33.55
C TRP A 76 -28.33 25.26 -33.54
N THR A 77 -28.76 24.72 -34.70
CA THR A 77 -29.24 23.33 -34.77
C THR A 77 -28.14 22.34 -34.40
N LEU A 78 -26.93 22.51 -34.94
CA LEU A 78 -25.79 21.64 -34.63
C LEU A 78 -25.37 21.74 -33.15
N ALA A 79 -25.40 22.93 -32.55
CA ALA A 79 -25.10 23.12 -31.13
C ALA A 79 -26.15 22.48 -30.20
N ALA A 80 -27.45 22.65 -30.50
CA ALA A 80 -28.52 22.00 -29.75
C ALA A 80 -28.42 20.47 -29.85
N LEU A 81 -28.12 19.95 -31.05
CA LEU A 81 -27.92 18.52 -31.27
C LEU A 81 -26.66 17.99 -30.57
N ALA A 82 -25.58 18.78 -30.49
CA ALA A 82 -24.38 18.45 -29.73
C ALA A 82 -24.66 18.31 -28.22
N MET A 83 -25.42 19.26 -27.64
CA MET A 83 -25.77 19.24 -26.22
C MET A 83 -26.77 18.13 -25.86
N ALA A 84 -27.61 17.70 -26.81
CA ALA A 84 -28.48 16.55 -26.63
C ALA A 84 -27.72 15.21 -26.49
N GLY A 85 -26.43 15.19 -26.81
CA GLY A 85 -25.54 14.05 -26.61
C GLY A 85 -25.94 12.81 -27.41
N PRO A 86 -25.94 12.86 -28.77
CA PRO A 86 -26.12 11.68 -29.59
C PRO A 86 -25.04 10.66 -29.25
N SER A 87 -25.47 9.44 -28.98
CA SER A 87 -24.59 8.35 -28.55
C SER A 87 -24.94 7.08 -29.31
N TRP A 88 -23.89 6.40 -29.78
CA TRP A 88 -23.97 5.18 -30.59
C TRP A 88 -22.86 4.18 -30.22
N ARG A 89 -22.13 4.44 -29.12
CA ARG A 89 -21.10 3.54 -28.58
C ARG A 89 -21.36 3.29 -27.10
N GLN A 90 -21.24 2.04 -26.68
CA GLN A 90 -21.21 1.65 -25.28
C GLN A 90 -19.76 1.53 -24.81
N GLN A 91 -19.49 1.99 -23.59
CA GLN A 91 -18.23 1.81 -22.90
C GLN A 91 -18.47 1.00 -21.62
N ALA A 92 -17.72 -0.08 -21.44
CA ALA A 92 -17.77 -0.86 -20.21
C ALA A 92 -17.14 -0.06 -19.08
N GLN A 93 -17.95 0.39 -18.11
CA GLN A 93 -17.48 1.04 -16.90
C GLN A 93 -17.40 0.00 -15.78
N SER A 94 -16.21 -0.15 -15.20
CA SER A 94 -16.03 -1.02 -14.03
C SER A 94 -16.69 -0.34 -12.83
N MET A 95 -17.93 -0.74 -12.53
CA MET A 95 -18.60 -0.34 -11.30
C MET A 95 -17.80 -0.88 -10.11
N PHE A 96 -17.40 -0.01 -9.19
CA PHE A 96 -16.68 -0.40 -7.98
C PHE A 96 -17.51 -1.40 -7.18
N GLN A 97 -17.13 -2.68 -7.21
CA GLN A 97 -17.75 -3.70 -6.38
C GLN A 97 -17.37 -3.45 -4.90
N PRO A 98 -18.35 -3.37 -3.98
CA PRO A 98 -18.06 -3.25 -2.56
C PRO A 98 -17.32 -4.51 -2.12
N SER A 99 -16.03 -4.33 -1.80
CA SER A 99 -15.15 -5.40 -1.36
C SER A 99 -15.45 -5.71 0.11
N ALA A 100 -15.72 -6.97 0.44
CA ALA A 100 -16.14 -7.34 1.79
C ALA A 100 -15.02 -7.00 2.81
N PRO A 101 -15.31 -6.25 3.89
CA PRO A 101 -14.34 -6.01 4.95
C PRO A 101 -13.97 -7.32 5.67
N LEU A 102 -12.73 -7.42 6.15
CA LEU A 102 -12.23 -8.51 6.99
C LEU A 102 -11.76 -7.97 8.33
N LEU A 103 -12.28 -8.54 9.42
CA LEU A 103 -11.73 -8.30 10.75
C LEU A 103 -10.99 -9.53 11.26
N ILE A 104 -9.73 -9.37 11.63
CA ILE A 104 -8.92 -10.41 12.23
C ILE A 104 -9.08 -10.29 13.75
N VAL A 105 -9.44 -11.40 14.40
CA VAL A 105 -9.65 -11.51 15.85
C VAL A 105 -8.59 -12.48 16.38
N LEU A 106 -7.51 -11.95 16.94
CA LEU A 106 -6.36 -12.71 17.39
C LEU A 106 -6.39 -12.93 18.91
N ASP A 107 -6.25 -14.18 19.32
CA ASP A 107 -6.02 -14.59 20.70
C ASP A 107 -4.65 -14.07 21.18
N LEU A 108 -4.61 -13.38 22.32
CA LEU A 108 -3.39 -12.98 23.04
C LEU A 108 -3.41 -13.48 24.50
N SER A 109 -4.12 -14.57 24.79
CA SER A 109 -3.99 -15.29 26.07
C SER A 109 -2.58 -15.88 26.23
N SER A 110 -2.17 -16.19 27.46
CA SER A 110 -0.84 -16.78 27.72
C SER A 110 -0.59 -18.09 26.96
N ARG A 111 -1.64 -18.79 26.49
CA ARG A 111 -1.53 -20.00 25.66
C ARG A 111 -0.84 -19.77 24.32
N ILE A 112 -0.87 -18.55 23.80
CA ILE A 112 -0.20 -18.23 22.53
C ILE A 112 1.33 -18.23 22.64
N THR A 113 1.91 -18.34 23.84
CA THR A 113 3.36 -18.53 24.01
C THR A 113 3.82 -19.98 23.83
N ALA A 114 2.89 -20.94 23.71
CA ALA A 114 3.21 -22.36 23.52
C ALA A 114 4.08 -22.62 22.26
N THR A 115 4.96 -23.62 22.35
CA THR A 115 6.04 -23.87 21.38
C THR A 115 5.84 -25.14 20.54
N ASP A 116 4.63 -25.67 20.45
CA ASP A 116 4.29 -26.80 19.57
C ASP A 116 4.25 -26.42 18.08
N LEU A 117 4.19 -25.12 17.78
CA LEU A 117 4.52 -24.55 16.48
C LEU A 117 5.82 -23.74 16.60
N PRO A 118 6.96 -24.22 16.09
CA PRO A 118 8.23 -23.50 16.17
C PRO A 118 8.19 -22.18 15.38
N PRO A 119 8.79 -21.08 15.88
CA PRO A 119 9.44 -20.95 17.19
C PRO A 119 8.43 -20.81 18.35
N SER A 120 7.29 -20.16 18.14
CA SER A 120 6.13 -20.17 19.05
C SER A 120 4.85 -19.90 18.28
N ARG A 121 3.70 -20.27 18.86
CA ARG A 121 2.37 -19.96 18.30
C ARG A 121 2.20 -18.46 18.02
N LEU A 122 2.67 -17.58 18.91
CA LEU A 122 2.59 -16.13 18.73
C LEU A 122 3.36 -15.66 17.49
N LEU A 123 4.60 -16.11 17.33
CA LEU A 123 5.44 -15.72 16.20
C LEU A 123 4.87 -16.28 14.88
N GLN A 124 4.31 -17.49 14.90
CA GLN A 124 3.59 -18.05 13.76
C GLN A 124 2.29 -17.29 13.44
N ALA A 125 1.51 -16.88 14.44
CA ALA A 125 0.31 -16.08 14.25
C ALA A 125 0.64 -14.69 13.68
N ARG A 126 1.64 -13.98 14.24
CA ARG A 126 2.13 -12.71 13.70
C ARG A 126 2.59 -12.85 12.26
N ALA A 127 3.40 -13.87 11.95
CA ALA A 127 3.90 -14.13 10.59
C ALA A 127 2.75 -14.43 9.61
N LYS A 128 1.76 -15.24 10.02
CA LYS A 128 0.59 -15.62 9.22
C LYS A 128 -0.39 -14.46 9.01
N VAL A 129 -0.61 -13.61 10.02
CA VAL A 129 -1.37 -12.37 9.87
C VAL A 129 -0.63 -11.39 8.95
N GLY A 130 0.70 -11.28 9.07
CA GLY A 130 1.53 -10.48 8.17
C GLY A 130 1.57 -11.03 6.73
N GLU A 131 1.46 -12.35 6.53
CA GLU A 131 1.24 -12.97 5.22
C GLU A 131 -0.14 -12.57 4.66
N LEU A 132 -1.20 -12.74 5.43
CA LEU A 132 -2.57 -12.37 5.08
C LEU A 132 -2.69 -10.89 4.68
N LEU A 133 -2.18 -9.96 5.48
CA LEU A 133 -2.23 -8.52 5.21
C LEU A 133 -1.49 -8.12 3.92
N ARG A 134 -0.43 -8.84 3.53
CA ARG A 134 0.31 -8.61 2.28
C ARG A 134 -0.30 -9.31 1.06
N ALA A 135 -0.89 -10.48 1.25
CA ALA A 135 -1.45 -11.30 0.18
C ALA A 135 -2.89 -10.91 -0.18
N ARG A 136 -3.63 -10.28 0.74
CA ARG A 136 -5.03 -9.92 0.54
C ARG A 136 -5.22 -8.83 -0.51
N LYS A 137 -6.14 -9.05 -1.45
CA LYS A 137 -6.44 -8.14 -2.55
C LYS A 137 -7.72 -7.35 -2.30
N GLY A 138 -7.53 -6.09 -1.91
CA GLY A 138 -8.60 -5.11 -1.72
C GLY A 138 -9.48 -5.39 -0.50
N GLY A 139 -10.43 -4.49 -0.28
CA GLY A 139 -11.30 -4.48 0.88
C GLY A 139 -10.59 -4.07 2.17
N GLN A 140 -11.35 -3.45 3.06
CA GLN A 140 -10.80 -3.00 4.35
C GLN A 140 -10.40 -4.19 5.23
N VAL A 141 -9.32 -4.01 5.99
CA VAL A 141 -8.83 -4.91 7.03
C VAL A 141 -8.79 -4.18 8.36
N GLY A 142 -9.16 -4.87 9.44
CA GLY A 142 -8.96 -4.39 10.81
C GLY A 142 -8.49 -5.50 11.72
N LEU A 143 -7.92 -5.14 12.88
CA LEU A 143 -7.29 -6.05 13.82
C LEU A 143 -7.81 -5.82 15.23
N VAL A 144 -8.42 -6.86 15.79
CA VAL A 144 -8.88 -6.97 17.17
C VAL A 144 -8.05 -8.04 17.85
N VAL A 145 -7.71 -7.80 19.11
CA VAL A 145 -7.07 -8.79 19.98
C VAL A 145 -7.95 -9.06 21.19
N TYR A 146 -7.87 -10.27 21.74
CA TYR A 146 -8.63 -10.64 22.93
C TYR A 146 -7.85 -11.59 23.85
N ALA A 147 -8.21 -11.55 25.13
CA ALA A 147 -7.83 -12.54 26.14
C ALA A 147 -9.06 -12.72 27.07
N GLU A 148 -9.05 -12.17 28.29
CA GLU A 148 -10.29 -12.02 29.08
C GLU A 148 -11.24 -10.99 28.45
N ASP A 149 -10.71 -9.93 27.81
CA ASP A 149 -11.49 -8.91 27.11
C ASP A 149 -10.94 -8.63 25.73
N ALA A 150 -11.78 -8.07 24.85
CA ALA A 150 -11.42 -7.70 23.49
C ALA A 150 -11.18 -6.19 23.31
N TYR A 151 -10.20 -5.84 22.48
CA TYR A 151 -9.77 -4.46 22.18
C TYR A 151 -9.38 -4.31 20.70
N THR A 152 -9.64 -3.14 20.13
CA THR A 152 -9.21 -2.81 18.76
C THR A 152 -7.75 -2.34 18.76
N VAL A 153 -6.88 -3.10 18.07
CA VAL A 153 -5.51 -2.67 17.73
C VAL A 153 -5.60 -1.65 16.60
N ALA A 154 -6.15 -2.07 15.46
CA ALA A 154 -6.33 -1.24 14.27
C ALA A 154 -7.82 -1.26 13.82
N PRO A 155 -8.45 -0.10 13.60
CA PRO A 155 -9.78 -0.04 12.99
C PRO A 155 -9.72 -0.51 11.53
N LEU A 156 -10.87 -0.66 10.89
CA LEU A 156 -10.93 -1.00 9.47
C LEU A 156 -10.26 0.09 8.62
N THR A 157 -9.32 -0.32 7.78
CA THR A 157 -8.58 0.51 6.84
C THR A 157 -8.28 -0.27 5.57
N ASP A 158 -8.16 0.41 4.43
CA ASP A 158 -7.71 -0.18 3.18
C ASP A 158 -6.17 -0.38 3.16
N ASP A 159 -5.44 0.18 4.14
CA ASP A 159 -3.98 0.01 4.29
C ASP A 159 -3.62 -1.09 5.29
N GLY A 160 -3.54 -2.33 4.78
CA GLY A 160 -3.04 -3.47 5.55
C GLY A 160 -1.55 -3.39 5.93
N SER A 161 -0.75 -2.54 5.29
CA SER A 161 0.67 -2.36 5.65
C SER A 161 0.79 -1.56 6.94
N ASN A 162 -0.06 -0.54 7.13
CA ASN A 162 -0.15 0.20 8.38
C ASN A 162 -0.67 -0.67 9.55
N VAL A 163 -1.58 -1.62 9.27
CA VAL A 163 -2.00 -2.62 10.28
C VAL A 163 -0.82 -3.53 10.67
N ALA A 164 0.06 -3.88 9.73
CA ALA A 164 1.20 -4.75 9.98
C ALA A 164 2.23 -4.16 10.96
N LEU A 165 2.32 -2.83 11.07
CA LEU A 165 3.22 -2.14 12.02
C LEU A 165 2.97 -2.52 13.49
N TYR A 166 1.73 -2.88 13.84
CA TYR A 166 1.38 -3.25 15.22
C TYR A 166 1.70 -4.71 15.55
N LEU A 167 1.97 -5.58 14.56
CA LEU A 167 2.10 -7.03 14.80
C LEU A 167 3.26 -7.37 15.72
N ASP A 168 4.38 -6.66 15.60
CA ASP A 168 5.56 -6.92 16.43
C ASP A 168 5.37 -6.50 17.90
N ALA A 169 4.39 -5.62 18.15
CA ALA A 169 4.00 -5.16 19.48
C ALA A 169 3.03 -6.12 20.21
N LEU A 170 2.43 -7.10 19.53
CA LEU A 170 1.36 -7.94 20.11
C LEU A 170 1.93 -9.06 20.98
N SER A 171 1.95 -8.91 22.30
CA SER A 171 2.24 -9.99 23.26
C SER A 171 1.11 -10.12 24.29
N PRO A 172 0.99 -11.24 25.03
CA PRO A 172 0.04 -11.33 26.15
C PRO A 172 0.18 -10.18 27.16
N ASP A 173 1.39 -9.64 27.34
CA ASP A 173 1.67 -8.54 28.27
C ASP A 173 1.01 -7.20 27.87
N VAL A 174 0.48 -7.04 26.65
CA VAL A 174 -0.33 -5.85 26.31
C VAL A 174 -1.76 -5.98 26.82
N MET A 175 -2.23 -7.19 27.12
CA MET A 175 -3.58 -7.46 27.59
C MET A 175 -3.69 -7.14 29.09
N PRO A 176 -4.72 -6.40 29.54
CA PRO A 176 -4.86 -6.08 30.97
C PRO A 176 -5.14 -7.26 31.90
N ARG A 177 -5.57 -8.41 31.37
CA ARG A 177 -5.88 -9.67 32.06
C ARG A 177 -5.73 -10.84 31.08
N ASP A 178 -5.12 -11.94 31.52
CA ASP A 178 -5.17 -13.23 30.81
C ASP A 178 -6.58 -13.84 30.92
N GLY A 179 -6.95 -14.66 29.94
CA GLY A 179 -8.29 -15.24 29.79
C GLY A 179 -8.54 -15.69 28.35
N GLN A 180 -9.66 -16.36 28.08
CA GLN A 180 -9.97 -16.92 26.76
C GLN A 180 -11.43 -16.71 26.38
N ARG A 181 -11.77 -15.45 26.08
CA ARG A 181 -13.12 -15.01 25.72
C ARG A 181 -13.26 -14.78 24.22
N ALA A 182 -13.19 -15.87 23.46
CA ALA A 182 -13.36 -15.87 22.01
C ALA A 182 -14.74 -15.33 21.59
N ASP A 183 -15.75 -15.56 22.41
CA ASP A 183 -17.07 -14.92 22.35
C ASP A 183 -16.98 -13.38 22.37
N ARG A 184 -16.29 -12.79 23.36
CA ARG A 184 -16.09 -11.33 23.46
C ARG A 184 -15.29 -10.80 22.27
N GLY A 185 -14.34 -11.58 21.75
CA GLY A 185 -13.61 -11.28 20.52
C GLY A 185 -14.53 -11.16 19.30
N ILE A 186 -15.42 -12.14 19.10
CA ILE A 186 -16.41 -12.15 18.00
C ILE A 186 -17.43 -11.01 18.19
N ASP A 187 -17.97 -10.81 19.39
CA ASP A 187 -18.94 -9.75 19.68
C ASP A 187 -18.35 -8.34 19.53
N TRP A 188 -17.08 -8.16 19.86
CA TRP A 188 -16.36 -6.91 19.60
C TRP A 188 -16.17 -6.68 18.11
N ALA A 189 -15.83 -7.73 17.35
CA ALA A 189 -15.72 -7.67 15.90
C ALA A 189 -17.06 -7.34 15.22
N THR A 190 -18.14 -7.99 15.65
CA THR A 190 -19.51 -7.73 15.17
C THR A 190 -19.96 -6.30 15.46
N ARG A 191 -19.62 -5.75 16.64
CA ARG A 191 -19.89 -4.34 16.95
C ARG A 191 -19.15 -3.38 16.03
N LEU A 192 -17.87 -3.64 15.75
CA LEU A 192 -17.06 -2.78 14.88
C LEU A 192 -17.56 -2.81 13.42
N MET A 193 -17.94 -3.98 12.90
CA MET A 193 -18.57 -4.12 11.57
C MET A 193 -19.91 -3.37 11.47
N ARG A 194 -20.72 -3.36 12.55
CA ARG A 194 -21.99 -2.62 12.58
C ARG A 194 -21.81 -1.10 12.58
N GLN A 195 -20.74 -0.57 13.19
CA GLN A 195 -20.49 0.88 13.23
C GLN A 195 -20.24 1.48 11.85
N ILE A 196 -19.66 0.71 10.93
CA ILE A 196 -19.40 1.12 9.54
C ILE A 196 -20.55 0.77 8.57
N ALA A 197 -21.68 0.28 9.10
CA ALA A 197 -22.85 -0.16 8.32
C ALA A 197 -22.53 -1.17 7.19
N ALA A 198 -21.51 -2.02 7.38
CA ALA A 198 -21.13 -3.02 6.38
C ALA A 198 -22.26 -4.06 6.23
N PRO A 199 -22.88 -4.20 5.04
CA PRO A 199 -24.01 -5.11 4.84
C PRO A 199 -23.60 -6.59 4.80
N GLN A 200 -22.31 -6.86 4.55
CA GLN A 200 -21.67 -8.16 4.52
C GLN A 200 -20.22 -7.98 4.95
N GLY A 201 -19.61 -8.99 5.57
CA GLY A 201 -18.23 -8.94 6.04
C GLY A 201 -17.72 -10.29 6.51
N GLN A 202 -16.40 -10.41 6.70
CA GLN A 202 -15.74 -11.59 7.21
C GLN A 202 -15.09 -11.30 8.57
N ILE A 203 -15.15 -12.26 9.47
CA ILE A 203 -14.41 -12.30 10.73
C ILE A 203 -13.50 -13.52 10.68
N LEU A 204 -12.21 -13.34 10.91
CA LEU A 204 -11.23 -14.42 11.02
C LEU A 204 -10.77 -14.53 12.47
N LEU A 205 -11.26 -15.54 13.18
CA LEU A 205 -10.80 -15.90 14.51
C LEU A 205 -9.51 -16.71 14.42
N VAL A 206 -8.47 -16.33 15.16
CA VAL A 206 -7.17 -17.04 15.24
C VAL A 206 -6.92 -17.42 16.70
N THR A 207 -6.99 -18.72 17.01
CA THR A 207 -6.90 -19.25 18.39
C THR A 207 -6.64 -20.77 18.40
N ASP A 208 -6.32 -21.35 19.56
CA ASP A 208 -6.15 -22.79 19.76
C ASP A 208 -7.41 -23.52 20.28
N GLN A 209 -8.37 -22.81 20.87
CA GLN A 209 -9.64 -23.41 21.30
C GLN A 209 -10.76 -22.37 21.40
N ALA A 210 -11.99 -22.85 21.53
CA ALA A 210 -13.18 -22.03 21.77
C ALA A 210 -14.20 -22.82 22.58
N ASP A 211 -15.25 -22.17 23.06
CA ASP A 211 -16.31 -22.77 23.86
C ASP A 211 -17.69 -22.66 23.18
N GLY A 212 -18.75 -22.99 23.93
CA GLY A 212 -20.12 -22.86 23.45
C GLY A 212 -20.58 -21.41 23.29
N GLU A 213 -20.09 -20.49 24.12
CA GLU A 213 -20.42 -19.06 24.02
C GLU A 213 -19.87 -18.47 22.71
N ALA A 214 -18.64 -18.83 22.33
CA ALA A 214 -18.04 -18.42 21.05
C ALA A 214 -18.83 -18.94 19.83
N ALA A 215 -19.39 -20.16 19.91
CA ALA A 215 -20.24 -20.69 18.84
C ALA A 215 -21.58 -19.95 18.74
N LEU A 216 -22.16 -19.53 19.88
CA LEU A 216 -23.36 -18.70 19.92
C LEU A 216 -23.09 -17.28 19.38
N ALA A 217 -21.97 -16.65 19.76
CA ALA A 217 -21.55 -15.36 19.21
C ALA A 217 -21.34 -15.44 17.69
N ALA A 218 -20.73 -16.51 17.19
CA ALA A 218 -20.57 -16.75 15.75
C ALA A 218 -21.93 -16.90 15.02
N ALA A 219 -22.89 -17.63 15.61
CA ALA A 219 -24.24 -17.74 15.06
C ALA A 219 -24.97 -16.39 15.02
N GLN A 220 -24.80 -15.53 16.04
CA GLN A 220 -25.36 -14.18 16.06
C GLN A 220 -24.73 -13.28 14.98
N ALA A 221 -23.40 -13.33 14.82
CA ALA A 221 -22.69 -12.62 13.75
C ALA A 221 -23.19 -13.03 12.36
N ARG A 222 -23.43 -14.33 12.14
CA ARG A 222 -24.03 -14.88 10.91
C ARG A 222 -25.43 -14.34 10.66
N GLY A 223 -26.26 -14.22 11.70
CA GLY A 223 -27.59 -13.61 11.61
C GLY A 223 -27.56 -12.14 11.13
N LEU A 224 -26.42 -11.46 11.26
CA LEU A 224 -26.18 -10.09 10.82
C LEU A 224 -25.44 -10.01 9.47
N GLY A 225 -25.26 -11.13 8.75
CA GLY A 225 -24.57 -11.16 7.45
C GLY A 225 -23.04 -11.21 7.54
N LEU A 226 -22.47 -11.45 8.72
CA LEU A 226 -21.03 -11.59 8.93
C LEU A 226 -20.63 -13.07 8.98
N GLN A 227 -19.64 -13.47 8.21
CA GLN A 227 -19.15 -14.86 8.21
C GLN A 227 -17.98 -15.02 9.17
N VAL A 228 -18.06 -15.97 10.12
CA VAL A 228 -16.97 -16.25 11.04
C VAL A 228 -16.21 -17.50 10.58
N SER A 229 -15.00 -17.27 10.06
CA SER A 229 -14.01 -18.29 9.73
C SER A 229 -12.99 -18.42 10.86
N VAL A 230 -12.40 -19.60 11.02
CA VAL A 230 -11.52 -19.94 12.15
C VAL A 230 -10.22 -20.57 11.66
N LEU A 231 -9.09 -19.97 12.06
CA LEU A 231 -7.74 -20.49 11.86
C LEU A 231 -7.25 -21.11 13.17
N GLY A 232 -7.15 -22.44 13.19
CA GLY A 232 -6.65 -23.21 14.32
C GLY A 232 -5.14 -23.08 14.49
N LEU A 233 -4.72 -22.52 15.62
CA LEU A 233 -3.34 -22.21 15.97
C LEU A 233 -2.79 -23.24 16.97
N GLY A 234 -1.94 -24.15 16.51
CA GLY A 234 -1.28 -25.15 17.35
C GLY A 234 -1.34 -26.56 16.75
N THR A 235 -1.11 -27.55 17.61
CA THR A 235 -1.21 -28.97 17.31
C THR A 235 -2.10 -29.68 18.33
N PRO A 236 -2.72 -30.83 17.99
CA PRO A 236 -3.49 -31.61 18.95
C PRO A 236 -2.67 -32.21 20.10
N ALA A 237 -1.35 -32.42 19.91
CA ALA A 237 -0.45 -32.84 20.97
C ALA A 237 -0.21 -31.72 22.00
N GLY A 238 -0.20 -30.48 21.52
CA GLY A 238 0.00 -29.29 22.32
C GLY A 238 1.43 -29.13 22.85
N ALA A 239 1.63 -28.09 23.65
CA ALA A 239 2.85 -27.87 24.40
C ALA A 239 2.54 -27.27 25.78
N ALA A 240 3.52 -27.35 26.68
CA ALA A 240 3.49 -26.60 27.92
C ALA A 240 3.68 -25.10 27.65
N TYR A 241 2.98 -24.27 28.42
CA TYR A 241 3.16 -22.82 28.48
C TYR A 241 3.13 -22.37 29.94
N ARG A 242 3.59 -21.15 30.20
CA ARG A 242 3.48 -20.51 31.52
C ARG A 242 2.37 -19.48 31.48
N ASP A 243 1.47 -19.51 32.45
CA ASP A 243 0.41 -18.51 32.61
C ASP A 243 0.89 -17.24 33.34
N ASP A 244 0.02 -16.24 33.44
CA ASP A 244 0.24 -14.98 34.15
C ASP A 244 0.56 -15.16 35.65
N SER A 245 0.00 -16.20 36.29
CA SER A 245 0.29 -16.59 37.67
C SER A 245 1.62 -17.33 37.83
N GLY A 246 2.31 -17.63 36.73
CA GLY A 246 3.57 -18.35 36.70
C GLY A 246 3.44 -19.88 36.75
N GLN A 247 2.23 -20.46 36.73
CA GLN A 247 2.04 -21.92 36.70
C GLN A 247 2.27 -22.47 35.29
N ILE A 248 2.71 -23.73 35.23
CA ILE A 248 2.90 -24.44 33.96
C ILE A 248 1.62 -25.19 33.62
N ARG A 249 1.00 -24.86 32.49
CA ARG A 249 -0.23 -25.49 31.98
C ARG A 249 0.02 -26.03 30.57
N GLN A 250 -0.84 -26.94 30.09
CA GLN A 250 -0.77 -27.46 28.72
C GLN A 250 -1.79 -26.77 27.82
N ALA A 251 -1.36 -26.38 26.62
CA ALA A 251 -2.23 -25.82 25.57
C ALA A 251 -2.24 -26.77 24.36
N ALA A 252 -3.40 -27.30 24.01
CA ALA A 252 -3.61 -28.22 22.89
C ALA A 252 -4.76 -27.71 22.01
N LEU A 253 -4.66 -27.95 20.70
CA LEU A 253 -5.62 -27.49 19.70
C LEU A 253 -6.93 -28.31 19.74
N ASP A 254 -8.06 -27.69 20.09
CA ASP A 254 -9.40 -28.32 20.02
C ASP A 254 -10.07 -28.06 18.66
N GLU A 255 -9.72 -28.85 17.65
CA GLU A 255 -10.33 -28.73 16.32
C GLU A 255 -11.84 -28.97 16.31
N GLY A 256 -12.38 -29.76 17.25
CA GLY A 256 -13.79 -30.11 17.30
C GLY A 256 -14.63 -28.86 17.59
N ARG A 257 -14.25 -28.11 18.62
CA ARG A 257 -14.91 -26.86 18.99
C ARG A 257 -14.66 -25.75 17.97
N LEU A 258 -13.44 -25.62 17.45
CA LEU A 258 -13.14 -24.60 16.43
C LEU A 258 -13.93 -24.82 15.12
N ARG A 259 -14.14 -26.08 14.70
CA ARG A 259 -15.05 -26.41 13.59
C ARG A 259 -16.51 -26.08 13.90
N ALA A 260 -16.95 -26.27 15.15
CA ALA A 260 -18.31 -25.92 15.57
C ALA A 260 -18.54 -24.39 15.49
N VAL A 261 -17.60 -23.57 15.96
CA VAL A 261 -17.64 -22.10 15.83
C VAL A 261 -17.72 -21.66 14.36
N ALA A 262 -16.83 -22.19 13.50
CA ALA A 262 -16.84 -21.87 12.07
C ALA A 262 -18.16 -22.25 11.39
N THR A 263 -18.72 -23.43 11.73
CA THR A 263 -19.99 -23.91 11.17
C THR A 263 -21.18 -23.06 11.63
N ALA A 264 -21.21 -22.69 12.92
CA ALA A 264 -22.22 -21.78 13.47
C ALA A 264 -22.17 -20.41 12.79
N GLY A 265 -20.96 -19.85 12.63
CA GLY A 265 -20.68 -18.61 11.93
C GLY A 265 -20.82 -18.65 10.40
N GLY A 266 -21.09 -19.81 9.80
CA GLY A 266 -21.24 -19.97 8.35
C GLY A 266 -19.96 -19.74 7.55
N GLY A 267 -18.81 -19.71 8.22
CA GLY A 267 -17.49 -19.62 7.60
C GLY A 267 -16.83 -21.00 7.46
N ARG A 268 -15.49 -21.02 7.48
CA ARG A 268 -14.67 -22.23 7.28
C ARG A 268 -13.66 -22.40 8.40
N TYR A 269 -13.23 -23.64 8.63
CA TYR A 269 -12.12 -23.97 9.51
C TYR A 269 -10.90 -24.42 8.71
N ALA A 270 -9.72 -23.94 9.09
CA ALA A 270 -8.44 -24.48 8.64
C ALA A 270 -7.46 -24.53 9.83
N ARG A 271 -6.58 -25.52 9.87
CA ARG A 271 -5.39 -25.48 10.74
C ARG A 271 -4.32 -24.66 10.03
N ILE A 272 -3.52 -23.90 10.78
CA ILE A 272 -2.40 -23.12 10.24
C ILE A 272 -1.39 -24.00 9.46
N THR A 273 -0.94 -23.51 8.30
CA THR A 273 0.06 -24.15 7.43
C THR A 273 1.19 -23.21 7.04
N ALA A 274 2.33 -23.76 6.63
CA ALA A 274 3.50 -22.97 6.23
C ALA A 274 3.41 -22.36 4.80
N ASP A 275 2.43 -22.76 3.99
CA ASP A 275 2.37 -22.51 2.53
C ASP A 275 1.18 -21.63 2.08
N GLY A 276 0.47 -21.02 3.03
CA GLY A 276 -0.69 -20.17 2.74
C GLY A 276 -1.89 -20.92 2.14
N SER A 277 -1.90 -22.26 2.16
CA SER A 277 -3.07 -23.06 1.73
C SER A 277 -4.23 -22.91 2.72
N ASP A 278 -3.92 -22.70 4.00
CA ASP A 278 -4.86 -22.32 5.05
C ASP A 278 -5.67 -21.05 4.71
N LEU A 279 -5.00 -19.94 4.41
CA LEU A 279 -5.66 -18.66 4.08
C LEU A 279 -6.52 -18.74 2.80
N ARG A 280 -6.07 -19.55 1.83
CA ARG A 280 -6.85 -19.84 0.60
C ARG A 280 -8.08 -20.68 0.90
N ALA A 281 -7.95 -21.74 1.71
CA ALA A 281 -9.08 -22.58 2.11
C ALA A 281 -10.15 -21.78 2.85
N LEU A 282 -9.75 -20.79 3.67
CA LEU A 282 -10.63 -19.91 4.42
C LEU A 282 -11.35 -18.82 3.57
N GLY A 283 -10.89 -18.52 2.34
CA GLY A 283 -11.51 -17.52 1.47
C GLY A 283 -11.28 -16.07 1.91
N VAL A 284 -10.20 -15.80 2.66
CA VAL A 284 -9.90 -14.48 3.26
C VAL A 284 -8.98 -13.58 2.42
N LEU A 285 -8.36 -14.15 1.37
CA LEU A 285 -7.38 -13.44 0.52
C LEU A 285 -8.01 -12.54 -0.55
N ASP A 286 -9.19 -12.88 -1.06
CA ASP A 286 -9.86 -12.10 -2.10
C ASP A 286 -11.17 -11.53 -1.54
N ALA A 287 -11.25 -10.20 -1.37
CA ALA A 287 -12.43 -9.52 -0.80
C ALA A 287 -13.69 -9.59 -1.69
N ARG A 288 -13.60 -10.28 -2.83
CA ARG A 288 -14.70 -10.60 -3.75
C ARG A 288 -15.35 -11.97 -3.47
N GLU A 289 -14.70 -12.87 -2.73
CA GLU A 289 -15.20 -14.24 -2.50
C GLU A 289 -16.23 -14.36 -1.37
N GLY A 290 -16.66 -13.23 -0.78
CA GLY A 290 -17.69 -13.13 0.27
C GLY A 290 -19.12 -13.48 -0.16
N THR A 291 -19.32 -14.64 -0.79
CA THR A 291 -20.57 -15.41 -1.01
C THR A 291 -21.77 -14.73 -1.68
N ALA A 292 -21.78 -13.41 -1.87
CA ALA A 292 -22.63 -12.77 -2.85
C ALA A 292 -22.11 -13.13 -4.24
N ALA A 293 -22.77 -14.09 -4.90
CA ALA A 293 -22.53 -14.47 -6.29
C ALA A 293 -22.90 -13.30 -7.23
N GLN A 294 -22.03 -12.29 -7.27
CA GLN A 294 -22.20 -11.11 -8.10
C GLN A 294 -21.78 -11.46 -9.52
N ARG A 295 -22.78 -11.67 -10.37
CA ARG A 295 -22.62 -11.62 -11.84
C ARG A 295 -21.79 -10.37 -12.18
N PRO A 296 -20.81 -10.44 -13.09
CA PRO A 296 -20.10 -9.26 -13.54
C PRO A 296 -21.12 -8.31 -14.16
N GLY A 297 -21.47 -7.27 -13.41
CA GLY A 297 -22.27 -6.16 -13.89
C GLY A 297 -21.40 -5.35 -14.84
N GLU A 298 -21.37 -5.76 -16.11
CA GLU A 298 -20.91 -4.90 -17.20
C GLU A 298 -21.83 -3.68 -17.25
N GLY A 299 -21.47 -2.64 -16.50
CA GLY A 299 -22.10 -1.33 -16.57
C GLY A 299 -21.78 -0.72 -17.92
N ARG A 300 -22.55 -1.07 -18.94
CA ARG A 300 -22.41 -0.52 -20.29
C ARG A 300 -23.05 0.87 -20.30
N GLN A 301 -22.24 1.88 -19.99
CA GLN A 301 -22.67 3.26 -20.12
C GLN A 301 -22.52 3.70 -21.58
N TRP A 302 -23.52 4.40 -22.11
CA TRP A 302 -23.43 5.02 -23.42
C TRP A 302 -22.49 6.22 -23.37
N ARG A 303 -21.56 6.28 -24.32
CA ARG A 303 -20.59 7.36 -24.45
C ARG A 303 -21.20 8.51 -25.26
N ASP A 304 -21.11 9.73 -24.73
CA ASP A 304 -21.49 10.93 -25.46
C ASP A 304 -20.52 11.15 -26.64
N GLU A 305 -21.07 11.14 -27.86
CA GLU A 305 -20.33 11.39 -29.10
C GLU A 305 -20.82 12.71 -29.76
N GLY A 306 -21.61 13.53 -29.06
CA GLY A 306 -22.08 14.85 -29.50
C GLY A 306 -20.95 15.85 -29.77
N PHE A 307 -19.76 15.63 -29.21
CA PHE A 307 -18.58 16.46 -29.44
C PHE A 307 -18.13 16.50 -30.92
N TRP A 308 -18.47 15.49 -31.75
CA TRP A 308 -18.20 15.50 -33.19
C TRP A 308 -18.93 16.61 -33.95
N LEU A 309 -19.97 17.20 -33.35
CA LEU A 309 -20.71 18.34 -33.91
C LEU A 309 -20.07 19.70 -33.56
N LEU A 310 -19.06 19.74 -32.67
CA LEU A 310 -18.35 20.98 -32.33
C LEU A 310 -17.48 21.53 -33.48
N PRO A 311 -16.66 20.75 -34.22
CA PRO A 311 -15.88 21.25 -35.35
C PRO A 311 -16.70 21.99 -36.43
N PRO A 312 -17.87 21.49 -36.93
CA PRO A 312 -18.67 22.26 -37.89
C PRO A 312 -19.32 23.51 -37.26
N VAL A 313 -19.69 23.50 -35.98
CA VAL A 313 -20.15 24.70 -35.27
C VAL A 313 -19.04 25.76 -35.19
N MET A 314 -17.82 25.35 -34.85
CA MET A 314 -16.64 26.24 -34.81
C MET A 314 -16.34 26.83 -36.19
N LEU A 315 -16.44 26.03 -37.26
CA LEU A 315 -16.26 26.51 -38.64
C LEU A 315 -17.31 27.56 -39.03
N LEU A 316 -18.58 27.34 -38.68
CA LEU A 316 -19.66 28.30 -38.91
C LEU A 316 -19.48 29.60 -38.09
N ALA A 317 -19.03 29.49 -36.84
CA ALA A 317 -18.71 30.64 -36.00
C ALA A 317 -17.55 31.46 -36.58
N LEU A 318 -16.49 30.81 -37.08
CA LEU A 318 -15.33 31.46 -37.70
C LEU A 318 -15.71 32.14 -39.03
N LEU A 319 -16.56 31.50 -39.84
CA LEU A 319 -17.17 32.09 -41.04
C LEU A 319 -18.01 33.34 -40.73
N ALA A 320 -18.71 33.35 -39.59
CA ALA A 320 -19.53 34.48 -39.16
C ALA A 320 -18.71 35.66 -38.63
N PHE A 321 -17.56 35.41 -37.96
CA PHE A 321 -16.85 36.46 -37.23
C PHE A 321 -16.05 37.46 -38.09
N ARG A 322 -15.42 37.05 -39.21
CA ARG A 322 -14.88 37.95 -40.27
C ARG A 322 -14.21 37.18 -41.42
N ARG A 323 -14.43 37.59 -42.68
CA ARG A 323 -13.80 36.97 -43.88
C ARG A 323 -12.27 36.95 -43.87
N ARG A 324 -11.61 37.92 -43.22
CA ARG A 324 -10.14 37.95 -43.09
C ARG A 324 -9.61 36.98 -42.02
N ALA A 325 -10.43 36.60 -41.04
CA ALA A 325 -10.07 35.57 -40.05
C ALA A 325 -9.99 34.18 -40.68
N LEU A 326 -10.76 33.91 -41.73
CA LEU A 326 -10.69 32.65 -42.48
C LEU A 326 -9.40 32.55 -43.31
N LEU A 327 -8.98 33.65 -43.94
CA LEU A 327 -7.66 33.75 -44.57
C LEU A 327 -6.54 33.61 -43.54
N ALA A 328 -6.65 34.25 -42.37
CA ALA A 328 -5.66 34.12 -41.29
C ALA A 328 -5.64 32.70 -40.67
N ALA A 329 -6.77 32.01 -40.57
CA ALA A 329 -6.86 30.64 -40.06
C ALA A 329 -6.37 29.60 -41.07
N VAL A 330 -6.69 29.78 -42.36
CA VAL A 330 -6.15 28.93 -43.44
C VAL A 330 -4.65 29.19 -43.66
N LEU A 331 -4.19 30.43 -43.50
CA LEU A 331 -2.76 30.72 -43.45
C LEU A 331 -2.11 30.12 -42.20
N ALA A 332 -2.68 30.25 -41.01
CA ALA A 332 -2.12 29.63 -39.81
C ALA A 332 -2.02 28.11 -39.94
N VAL A 333 -3.12 27.43 -40.28
CA VAL A 333 -3.15 25.97 -40.48
C VAL A 333 -2.33 25.52 -41.69
N GLY A 334 -2.21 26.34 -42.73
CA GLY A 334 -1.38 26.09 -43.92
C GLY A 334 0.10 26.48 -43.80
N LEU A 335 0.47 27.27 -42.80
CA LEU A 335 1.85 27.61 -42.43
C LEU A 335 2.41 26.68 -41.35
N LEU A 336 1.56 25.98 -40.59
CA LEU A 336 1.98 24.93 -39.65
C LEU A 336 2.91 23.87 -40.30
N PRO A 337 2.71 23.42 -41.56
CA PRO A 337 3.64 22.52 -42.26
C PRO A 337 4.88 23.21 -42.87
N TRP A 338 4.93 24.55 -42.88
CA TRP A 338 6.03 25.34 -43.44
C TRP A 338 6.91 26.02 -42.38
N MET A 339 6.50 25.98 -41.11
CA MET A 339 7.40 26.11 -39.96
C MET A 339 8.15 24.78 -39.75
N GLY A 340 8.95 24.40 -40.74
CA GLY A 340 9.96 23.36 -40.58
C GLY A 340 10.96 23.75 -39.49
N ASP A 341 11.62 22.75 -38.90
CA ASP A 341 12.42 22.86 -37.69
C ASP A 341 13.30 24.12 -37.63
N VAL A 342 12.88 25.09 -36.81
CA VAL A 342 13.79 26.13 -36.31
C VAL A 342 14.70 25.45 -35.29
N GLN A 343 15.73 24.78 -35.80
CA GLN A 343 16.88 24.35 -35.02
C GLN A 343 17.58 25.59 -34.47
N ALA A 344 17.15 26.03 -33.28
CA ALA A 344 17.96 26.88 -32.44
C ALA A 344 19.28 26.14 -32.18
N GLN A 345 20.39 26.67 -32.73
CA GLN A 345 21.73 26.15 -32.47
C GLN A 345 22.11 26.45 -31.02
N ALA A 346 21.67 25.59 -30.11
CA ALA A 346 22.27 25.45 -28.81
C ALA A 346 23.66 24.79 -28.98
N ALA A 347 24.64 25.25 -28.20
CA ALA A 347 25.99 24.70 -28.19
C ALA A 347 25.99 23.17 -27.93
N PRO A 348 27.02 22.43 -28.39
CA PRO A 348 27.05 20.98 -28.27
C PRO A 348 27.14 20.51 -26.80
N ALA A 349 25.99 20.27 -26.19
CA ALA A 349 25.88 19.54 -24.94
C ALA A 349 26.05 18.02 -25.19
N PRO A 350 26.72 17.28 -24.29
CA PRO A 350 27.06 15.89 -24.55
C PRO A 350 25.83 14.97 -24.49
N ALA A 351 25.62 14.23 -25.58
CA ALA A 351 24.89 12.96 -25.69
C ALA A 351 23.70 12.73 -24.72
N SER A 352 22.52 13.19 -25.11
CA SER A 352 21.23 12.59 -24.72
C SER A 352 20.23 12.81 -25.85
N PRO A 353 19.51 11.77 -26.35
CA PRO A 353 18.57 11.94 -27.44
C PRO A 353 17.31 12.67 -26.93
N PRO A 354 16.87 13.77 -27.58
CA PRO A 354 15.67 14.46 -27.15
C PRO A 354 14.44 13.61 -27.47
N SER A 355 13.70 13.21 -26.43
CA SER A 355 12.33 12.72 -26.62
C SER A 355 11.43 13.89 -26.97
N GLN A 356 11.52 14.35 -28.22
CA GLN A 356 10.58 15.31 -28.79
C GLN A 356 9.17 14.75 -28.62
N GLY A 357 8.26 15.60 -28.12
CA GLY A 357 6.87 15.21 -27.93
C GLY A 357 6.22 14.79 -29.26
N THR A 358 5.21 13.92 -29.21
CA THR A 358 4.42 13.63 -30.41
C THR A 358 3.43 14.77 -30.67
N LEU A 359 2.84 14.80 -31.87
CA LEU A 359 1.75 15.72 -32.23
C LEU A 359 0.61 15.82 -31.20
N TRP A 360 0.44 14.79 -30.34
CA TRP A 360 -0.64 14.66 -29.37
C TRP A 360 -0.18 14.58 -27.91
N LYS A 361 1.14 14.51 -27.64
CA LYS A 361 1.71 14.43 -26.28
C LYS A 361 2.95 15.29 -26.19
N ARG A 362 2.95 16.24 -25.25
CA ARG A 362 4.13 17.05 -24.93
C ARG A 362 5.25 16.17 -24.33
N ALA A 363 6.49 16.65 -24.39
CA ALA A 363 7.65 15.92 -23.87
C ALA A 363 7.54 15.61 -22.36
N ASP A 364 7.04 16.56 -21.56
CA ASP A 364 6.79 16.38 -20.11
C ASP A 364 5.79 15.25 -19.84
N GLN A 365 4.73 15.16 -20.64
CA GLN A 365 3.71 14.10 -20.53
C GLN A 365 4.29 12.72 -20.89
N LEU A 366 5.17 12.67 -21.90
CA LEU A 366 5.84 11.42 -22.29
C LEU A 366 6.84 10.95 -21.22
N GLN A 367 7.62 11.88 -20.65
CA GLN A 367 8.57 11.62 -19.57
C GLN A 367 7.86 11.18 -18.29
N HIS A 368 6.75 11.82 -17.93
CA HIS A 368 5.92 11.42 -16.79
C HIS A 368 5.31 10.01 -16.99
N GLN A 369 4.84 9.70 -18.20
CA GLN A 369 4.35 8.36 -18.50
C GLN A 369 5.46 7.30 -18.36
N ARG A 370 6.66 7.54 -18.92
CA ARG A 370 7.81 6.63 -18.74
C ARG A 370 8.15 6.40 -17.27
N LEU A 371 8.11 7.46 -16.45
CA LEU A 371 8.36 7.33 -15.00
C LEU A 371 7.28 6.48 -14.32
N ALA A 372 6.00 6.65 -14.67
CA ALA A 372 4.91 5.80 -14.17
C ALA A 372 5.05 4.33 -14.59
N ASP A 373 5.34 4.08 -15.87
CA ASP A 373 5.55 2.73 -16.43
C ASP A 373 6.77 2.05 -15.76
N GLY A 374 7.85 2.80 -15.51
CA GLY A 374 9.03 2.33 -14.75
C GLY A 374 8.72 1.98 -13.30
N VAL A 375 7.89 2.77 -12.61
CA VAL A 375 7.46 2.47 -11.22
C VAL A 375 6.59 1.21 -11.17
N GLN A 376 5.74 0.97 -12.17
CA GLN A 376 5.00 -0.29 -12.28
C GLN A 376 5.92 -1.49 -12.48
N ALA A 377 6.89 -1.39 -13.40
CA ALA A 377 7.89 -2.44 -13.62
C ALA A 377 8.73 -2.73 -12.36
N TYR A 378 9.15 -1.70 -11.64
CA TYR A 378 9.88 -1.84 -10.37
C TYR A 378 9.05 -2.58 -9.31
N ARG A 379 7.76 -2.23 -9.15
CA ARG A 379 6.83 -2.89 -8.22
C ARG A 379 6.54 -4.34 -8.61
N ALA A 380 6.58 -4.67 -9.89
CA ALA A 380 6.47 -6.05 -10.40
C ALA A 380 7.78 -6.87 -10.26
N GLY A 381 8.89 -6.25 -9.83
CA GLY A 381 10.20 -6.89 -9.74
C GLY A 381 10.96 -6.97 -11.07
N ASP A 382 10.42 -6.44 -12.17
CA ASP A 382 11.12 -6.32 -13.44
C ASP A 382 12.04 -5.09 -13.44
N PHE A 383 13.16 -5.23 -12.74
CA PHE A 383 14.18 -4.17 -12.66
C PHE A 383 14.83 -3.89 -14.02
N ALA A 384 14.82 -4.84 -14.97
CA ALA A 384 15.41 -4.64 -16.29
C ALA A 384 14.57 -3.68 -17.15
N THR A 385 13.25 -3.84 -17.14
CA THR A 385 12.33 -2.89 -17.78
C THR A 385 12.29 -1.57 -17.01
N ALA A 386 12.26 -1.59 -15.67
CA ALA A 386 12.28 -0.37 -14.86
C ALA A 386 13.52 0.50 -15.16
N ARG A 387 14.71 -0.12 -15.25
CA ARG A 387 15.96 0.57 -15.61
C ARG A 387 15.84 1.30 -16.94
N LYS A 388 15.41 0.59 -18.00
CA LYS A 388 15.19 1.18 -19.34
C LYS A 388 14.20 2.34 -19.32
N GLN A 389 13.16 2.28 -18.49
CA GLN A 389 12.18 3.35 -18.40
C GLN A 389 12.74 4.60 -17.70
N PHE A 390 13.49 4.44 -16.62
CA PHE A 390 14.11 5.57 -15.89
C PHE A 390 15.38 6.13 -16.55
N GLU A 391 16.11 5.34 -17.35
CA GLU A 391 17.31 5.79 -18.06
C GLU A 391 17.02 6.97 -19.01
N GLY A 392 17.76 8.07 -18.82
CA GLY A 392 17.60 9.31 -19.59
C GLY A 392 16.52 10.27 -19.05
N ILE A 393 15.86 9.94 -17.93
CA ILE A 393 14.95 10.89 -17.25
C ILE A 393 15.78 11.79 -16.32
N ASP A 394 16.20 12.95 -16.83
CA ASP A 394 16.96 13.95 -16.06
C ASP A 394 16.04 14.76 -15.14
N SER A 395 15.64 14.16 -14.02
CA SER A 395 14.91 14.78 -12.92
C SER A 395 15.26 14.11 -11.59
N ASP A 396 15.04 14.78 -10.47
CA ASP A 396 15.30 14.25 -9.12
C ASP A 396 14.58 12.91 -8.91
N ALA A 397 13.30 12.83 -9.27
CA ALA A 397 12.52 11.60 -9.22
C ALA A 397 13.01 10.53 -10.22
N GLY A 398 13.48 10.92 -11.41
CA GLY A 398 14.03 10.00 -12.40
C GLY A 398 15.31 9.33 -11.89
N TRP A 399 16.26 10.13 -11.42
CA TRP A 399 17.52 9.66 -10.85
C TRP A 399 17.32 8.84 -9.57
N TYR A 400 16.43 9.24 -8.67
CA TYR A 400 16.11 8.48 -7.45
C TYR A 400 15.53 7.09 -7.76
N ASN A 401 14.58 7.00 -8.71
CA ASN A 401 14.00 5.72 -9.10
C ASN A 401 14.99 4.83 -9.90
N LEU A 402 15.85 5.43 -10.73
CA LEU A 402 16.95 4.72 -11.38
C LEU A 402 17.93 4.16 -10.33
N ALA A 403 18.31 4.96 -9.33
CA ALA A 403 19.19 4.54 -8.23
C ALA A 403 18.62 3.36 -7.43
N ASN A 404 17.33 3.44 -7.04
CA ASN A 404 16.61 2.34 -6.41
C ASN A 404 16.62 1.06 -7.27
N THR A 405 16.52 1.20 -8.59
CA THR A 405 16.52 0.07 -9.55
C THR A 405 17.91 -0.56 -9.67
N LEU A 406 18.95 0.26 -9.83
CA LEU A 406 20.36 -0.17 -9.89
C LEU A 406 20.80 -0.87 -8.60
N ALA A 407 20.34 -0.37 -7.44
CA ALA A 407 20.58 -0.99 -6.15
C ALA A 407 19.98 -2.40 -6.06
N ARG A 408 18.76 -2.62 -6.56
CA ARG A 408 18.13 -3.94 -6.63
C ARG A 408 18.83 -4.89 -7.60
N GLN A 409 19.46 -4.36 -8.65
CA GLN A 409 20.29 -5.12 -9.59
C GLN A 409 21.71 -5.44 -9.04
N GLY A 410 22.10 -4.86 -7.90
CA GLY A 410 23.44 -5.05 -7.32
C GLY A 410 24.53 -4.16 -7.94
N SER A 411 24.18 -3.23 -8.82
CA SER A 411 25.04 -2.18 -9.40
C SER A 411 25.20 -1.03 -8.41
N TYR A 412 25.85 -1.28 -7.27
CA TYR A 412 25.89 -0.33 -6.16
C TYR A 412 26.62 0.99 -6.48
N ASP A 413 27.69 0.95 -7.29
CA ASP A 413 28.41 2.18 -7.70
C ASP A 413 27.58 3.06 -8.63
N GLU A 414 26.90 2.48 -9.63
CA GLU A 414 25.96 3.21 -10.49
C GLU A 414 24.78 3.77 -9.67
N ALA A 415 24.27 3.00 -8.70
CA ALA A 415 23.19 3.43 -7.81
C ALA A 415 23.59 4.62 -6.93
N ILE A 416 24.79 4.62 -6.34
CA ILE A 416 25.30 5.76 -5.56
C ILE A 416 25.43 7.01 -6.45
N ALA A 417 25.99 6.87 -7.66
CA ALA A 417 26.11 7.98 -8.60
C ALA A 417 24.73 8.54 -9.03
N ALA A 418 23.72 7.68 -9.18
CA ALA A 418 22.34 8.10 -9.45
C ALA A 418 21.68 8.79 -8.24
N TYR A 419 21.92 8.34 -7.00
CA TYR A 419 21.49 9.10 -5.82
C TYR A 419 22.19 10.45 -5.71
N ASP A 420 23.48 10.54 -6.03
CA ASP A 420 24.22 11.80 -6.04
C ASP A 420 23.65 12.78 -7.08
N ARG A 421 23.22 12.30 -8.26
CA ARG A 421 22.47 13.10 -9.24
C ARG A 421 21.13 13.58 -8.69
N ALA A 422 20.36 12.71 -8.03
CA ALA A 422 19.07 13.08 -7.44
C ALA A 422 19.24 14.15 -6.33
N LEU A 423 20.24 13.98 -5.46
CA LEU A 423 20.55 14.91 -4.37
C LEU A 423 21.15 16.23 -4.86
N ALA A 424 21.86 16.24 -5.99
CA ALA A 424 22.32 17.48 -6.62
C ALA A 424 21.16 18.32 -7.17
N LEU A 425 20.10 17.68 -7.68
CA LEU A 425 18.87 18.37 -8.11
C LEU A 425 17.96 18.75 -6.94
N HIS A 426 17.90 17.92 -5.90
CA HIS A 426 17.07 18.15 -4.71
C HIS A 426 17.80 17.74 -3.41
N PRO A 427 18.61 18.65 -2.81
CA PRO A 427 19.41 18.34 -1.62
C PRO A 427 18.61 17.93 -0.37
N GLY A 428 17.33 18.29 -0.29
CA GLY A 428 16.43 17.97 0.82
C GLY A 428 15.78 16.58 0.75
N MET A 429 16.09 15.75 -0.26
CA MET A 429 15.44 14.44 -0.45
C MET A 429 15.94 13.40 0.57
N ALA A 430 15.36 13.39 1.76
CA ALA A 430 15.72 12.51 2.88
C ALA A 430 15.79 11.02 2.50
N ASP A 431 14.83 10.54 1.71
CA ASP A 431 14.79 9.15 1.22
C ASP A 431 16.01 8.78 0.37
N ALA A 432 16.50 9.71 -0.47
CA ALA A 432 17.69 9.49 -1.27
C ALA A 432 18.95 9.47 -0.41
N VAL A 433 19.04 10.30 0.64
CA VAL A 433 20.15 10.26 1.61
C VAL A 433 20.18 8.91 2.33
N ALA A 434 19.02 8.47 2.86
CA ALA A 434 18.90 7.21 3.59
C ALA A 434 19.23 6.00 2.70
N ASN A 435 18.60 5.91 1.53
CA ASN A 435 18.82 4.77 0.62
C ASN A 435 20.25 4.73 0.08
N ARG A 436 20.86 5.89 -0.22
CA ARG A 436 22.27 5.97 -0.61
C ARG A 436 23.21 5.44 0.48
N ALA A 437 22.96 5.77 1.75
CA ALA A 437 23.75 5.27 2.87
C ALA A 437 23.66 3.74 3.01
N VAL A 438 22.45 3.17 2.84
CA VAL A 438 22.22 1.72 2.82
C VAL A 438 22.99 1.04 1.67
N VAL A 439 22.96 1.64 0.48
CA VAL A 439 23.67 1.10 -0.70
C VAL A 439 25.19 1.20 -0.57
N ASP A 440 25.72 2.28 0.00
CA ASP A 440 27.16 2.40 0.29
C ASP A 440 27.64 1.38 1.35
N ALA A 441 26.83 1.13 2.39
CA ALA A 441 27.11 0.07 3.35
C ALA A 441 27.08 -1.33 2.70
N ALA A 442 26.13 -1.59 1.79
CA ALA A 442 26.07 -2.83 1.03
C ALA A 442 27.26 -3.00 0.08
N ARG A 443 27.71 -1.93 -0.58
CA ARG A 443 28.92 -1.90 -1.40
C ARG A 443 30.16 -2.24 -0.58
N LYS A 444 30.36 -1.57 0.56
CA LYS A 444 31.49 -1.81 1.47
C LYS A 444 31.51 -3.26 1.93
N ARG A 445 30.38 -3.81 2.40
CA ARG A 445 30.29 -5.23 2.80
C ARG A 445 30.67 -6.20 1.65
N LYS A 446 30.27 -5.90 0.41
CA LYS A 446 30.64 -6.70 -0.77
C LYS A 446 32.14 -6.62 -1.11
N GLN A 447 32.79 -5.48 -0.85
CA GLN A 447 34.23 -5.29 -1.01
C GLN A 447 35.04 -5.95 0.13
N SER A 448 34.56 -5.87 1.37
CA SER A 448 35.19 -6.51 2.54
C SER A 448 35.17 -8.05 2.46
N GLY A 449 34.23 -8.64 1.74
CA GLY A 449 34.15 -10.10 1.53
C GLY A 449 35.28 -10.71 0.70
N GLY A 450 36.24 -9.92 0.22
CA GLY A 450 37.38 -10.39 -0.59
C GLY A 450 38.68 -10.65 0.18
N GLN A 451 38.83 -10.16 1.41
CA GLN A 451 40.07 -10.32 2.18
C GLN A 451 39.83 -10.56 3.67
N GLY A 452 40.11 -11.79 4.10
CA GLY A 452 40.44 -12.13 5.49
C GLY A 452 39.29 -12.31 6.46
N GLN A 453 38.79 -13.55 6.58
CA GLN A 453 38.52 -14.13 7.90
C GLN A 453 38.51 -15.65 7.84
N ASP A 454 39.67 -16.23 8.17
CA ASP A 454 39.72 -17.55 8.75
C ASP A 454 39.34 -17.44 10.25
N GLN A 455 38.68 -18.48 10.76
CA GLN A 455 38.42 -18.74 12.19
C GLN A 455 37.66 -17.68 13.02
N GLN A 456 36.35 -17.90 13.16
CA GLN A 456 35.81 -18.43 14.43
C GLN A 456 34.48 -19.18 14.21
N LYS A 457 34.45 -20.47 14.52
CA LYS A 457 33.24 -21.31 14.54
C LYS A 457 32.45 -21.06 15.82
N PRO A 458 31.10 -21.13 15.75
CA PRO A 458 30.41 -22.11 16.59
C PRO A 458 29.91 -23.32 15.78
N GLN A 459 30.42 -24.47 16.19
CA GLN A 459 30.08 -25.84 15.85
C GLN A 459 28.59 -26.13 15.55
N GLN A 460 28.23 -26.27 14.27
CA GLN A 460 27.06 -27.06 13.87
C GLN A 460 27.47 -28.52 13.68
N ASN A 461 26.85 -29.41 14.46
CA ASN A 461 26.96 -30.86 14.25
C ASN A 461 26.15 -31.24 13.02
N GLY A 462 26.77 -31.95 12.08
CA GLY A 462 26.18 -32.18 10.77
C GLY A 462 25.17 -33.32 10.72
N GLN A 463 24.18 -33.20 9.83
CA GLN A 463 23.68 -34.33 9.05
C GLN A 463 23.20 -33.85 7.68
N GLN A 464 24.09 -33.92 6.69
CA GLN A 464 23.67 -33.91 5.29
C GLN A 464 23.00 -35.24 4.97
N LYS A 465 21.80 -35.20 4.39
CA LYS A 465 21.44 -36.15 3.34
C LYS A 465 21.05 -35.36 2.10
N GLN A 466 21.98 -35.39 1.14
CA GLN A 466 21.90 -34.76 -0.15
C GLN A 466 21.28 -35.75 -1.13
N GLN A 467 20.19 -35.38 -1.80
CA GLN A 467 19.78 -36.06 -3.03
C GLN A 467 19.19 -35.04 -4.00
N ASN A 468 20.07 -34.55 -4.86
CA ASN A 468 19.73 -33.81 -6.06
C ASN A 468 19.68 -34.81 -7.22
N ASN A 469 18.62 -34.81 -8.04
CA ASN A 469 18.60 -35.63 -9.26
C ASN A 469 17.78 -34.97 -10.36
N SER A 470 18.43 -34.12 -11.15
CA SER A 470 17.91 -33.58 -12.40
C SER A 470 18.17 -34.57 -13.54
N GLN A 471 17.12 -35.19 -14.07
CA GLN A 471 17.22 -36.12 -15.20
C GLN A 471 17.54 -35.40 -16.52
N GLY A 472 18.56 -35.87 -17.23
CA GLY A 472 18.83 -35.58 -18.63
C GLY A 472 18.99 -36.89 -19.41
N GLN A 473 18.25 -37.06 -20.51
CA GLN A 473 18.26 -38.28 -21.32
C GLN A 473 19.45 -38.31 -22.30
N ARG A 474 20.22 -39.42 -22.33
CA ARG A 474 20.34 -40.34 -23.49
C ARG A 474 21.31 -41.49 -23.22
N ASN A 475 21.07 -42.59 -23.92
CA ASN A 475 21.75 -43.90 -23.89
C ASN A 475 22.37 -44.13 -25.30
N PRO A 476 23.00 -45.28 -25.64
CA PRO A 476 24.03 -46.10 -24.94
C PRO A 476 25.24 -46.45 -25.85
N GLN A 477 26.34 -47.01 -25.30
CA GLN A 477 27.09 -48.16 -25.89
C GLN A 477 28.26 -48.63 -24.99
N GLY A 478 28.63 -49.92 -25.07
CA GLY A 478 30.01 -50.35 -24.78
C GLY A 478 30.28 -51.39 -23.67
N GLN A 479 29.86 -52.65 -23.90
CA GLN A 479 30.62 -53.89 -23.60
C GLN A 479 31.08 -54.27 -22.16
N GLN A 480 30.56 -55.44 -21.73
CA GLN A 480 31.08 -56.45 -20.80
C GLN A 480 32.49 -57.01 -21.21
N PRO A 481 33.22 -57.87 -20.44
CA PRO A 481 32.67 -58.93 -19.55
C PRO A 481 33.45 -59.38 -18.27
N GLN A 482 32.75 -60.18 -17.43
CA GLN A 482 33.24 -61.33 -16.64
C GLN A 482 34.26 -61.08 -15.47
N GLN A 483 34.41 -61.95 -14.46
CA GLN A 483 33.87 -63.29 -14.16
C GLN A 483 33.91 -63.56 -12.63
N GLY A 484 33.13 -64.53 -12.12
CA GLY A 484 33.44 -65.22 -10.85
C GLY A 484 32.29 -65.29 -9.83
N GLN A 485 31.81 -66.50 -9.54
CA GLN A 485 30.61 -66.78 -8.75
C GLN A 485 30.89 -67.87 -7.72
N LYS A 486 30.46 -67.70 -6.45
CA LYS A 486 29.84 -68.73 -5.58
C LYS A 486 29.54 -68.25 -4.15
N ASP A 487 28.31 -68.53 -3.74
CA ASP A 487 27.73 -68.55 -2.37
C ASP A 487 27.89 -70.00 -1.80
N PRO A 488 27.35 -70.43 -0.62
CA PRO A 488 26.78 -69.68 0.51
C PRO A 488 27.15 -70.19 1.95
N GLY A 489 26.87 -69.35 2.96
CA GLY A 489 26.09 -69.64 4.18
C GLY A 489 26.43 -70.77 5.20
N GLN A 490 26.48 -70.37 6.49
CA GLN A 490 25.87 -70.97 7.72
C GLN A 490 26.79 -70.92 8.97
N GLY A 491 26.24 -70.57 10.15
CA GLY A 491 26.91 -70.72 11.45
C GLY A 491 26.51 -69.75 12.57
N GLN A 492 25.69 -70.22 13.52
CA GLN A 492 25.44 -69.69 14.88
C GLN A 492 25.33 -70.90 15.82
N PRO A 493 25.38 -70.76 17.17
CA PRO A 493 26.20 -69.92 18.05
C PRO A 493 27.11 -70.86 18.94
N PRO A 494 27.58 -70.57 20.20
CA PRO A 494 26.77 -70.30 21.41
C PRO A 494 27.44 -69.34 22.45
N SER A 495 26.93 -69.34 23.69
CA SER A 495 27.15 -68.38 24.80
C SER A 495 27.82 -68.98 26.07
N GLN A 496 28.37 -68.11 26.94
CA GLN A 496 28.64 -68.28 28.40
C GLN A 496 29.00 -66.88 28.98
N GLN A 497 28.34 -66.29 30.00
CA GLN A 497 28.23 -66.56 31.45
C GLN A 497 29.35 -65.96 32.36
N GLY A 498 28.92 -65.18 33.37
CA GLY A 498 29.70 -64.72 34.53
C GLY A 498 30.26 -63.28 34.45
N GLN A 499 30.49 -62.54 35.55
CA GLN A 499 30.00 -62.66 36.94
C GLN A 499 29.89 -61.25 37.60
N GLN A 500 29.41 -61.21 38.85
CA GLN A 500 29.15 -60.05 39.74
C GLN A 500 30.36 -59.62 40.61
N GLY A 501 30.32 -58.38 41.14
CA GLY A 501 31.21 -57.94 42.24
C GLY A 501 31.01 -56.48 42.69
N GLN A 502 30.55 -56.28 43.93
CA GLN A 502 30.37 -55.01 44.68
C GLN A 502 30.50 -55.34 46.19
N PRO A 503 30.53 -54.39 47.14
CA PRO A 503 31.27 -53.13 47.27
C PRO A 503 32.12 -53.11 48.58
N LYS A 504 32.64 -51.95 49.04
CA LYS A 504 32.98 -51.73 50.47
C LYS A 504 32.99 -50.23 50.86
N ALA A 505 32.80 -49.95 52.16
CA ALA A 505 32.54 -48.63 52.77
C ALA A 505 33.26 -48.46 54.13
N GLY A 506 33.07 -47.30 54.79
CA GLY A 506 33.60 -46.89 56.11
C GLY A 506 34.35 -45.54 56.02
N ASP A 507 33.91 -44.39 56.55
CA ASP A 507 33.53 -44.00 57.94
C ASP A 507 34.78 -43.77 58.84
N ASP A 508 34.83 -42.92 59.88
CA ASP A 508 33.78 -42.30 60.72
C ASP A 508 33.62 -40.75 60.58
N ASP A 509 33.44 -40.01 61.71
CA ASP A 509 32.75 -38.71 61.83
C ASP A 509 33.32 -37.79 62.96
N ALA A 510 32.94 -36.50 62.97
CA ALA A 510 32.96 -35.62 64.16
C ALA A 510 31.98 -34.42 64.06
N GLN A 511 31.08 -34.30 65.04
CA GLN A 511 29.97 -33.33 65.08
C GLN A 511 30.28 -32.00 65.79
N SER A 512 29.61 -30.90 65.38
CA SER A 512 29.07 -29.85 66.27
C SER A 512 28.18 -28.85 65.50
N ALA A 513 27.12 -28.35 66.13
CA ALA A 513 26.09 -27.47 65.56
C ALA A 513 25.56 -26.48 66.62
N PRO A 514 24.58 -25.58 66.36
CA PRO A 514 24.39 -24.66 65.22
C PRO A 514 24.13 -23.19 65.70
N GLN A 515 24.29 -22.16 64.85
CA GLN A 515 23.60 -20.85 64.99
C GLN A 515 23.69 -19.99 63.68
N PRO A 516 22.97 -18.85 63.51
CA PRO A 516 22.20 -18.61 62.28
C PRO A 516 22.83 -17.61 61.31
N GLY A 517 22.80 -17.95 60.01
CA GLY A 517 23.32 -17.11 58.93
C GLY A 517 22.50 -15.84 58.68
N GLU A 518 23.19 -14.72 58.54
CA GLU A 518 22.62 -13.39 58.33
C GLU A 518 22.02 -13.20 56.92
N ARG A 519 21.14 -12.21 56.79
CA ARG A 519 20.48 -11.85 55.52
C ARG A 519 21.47 -11.14 54.58
N GLY A 520 22.17 -11.91 53.77
CA GLY A 520 22.84 -11.39 52.58
C GLY A 520 21.81 -10.87 51.57
N ARG A 521 21.79 -9.56 51.35
CA ARG A 521 21.40 -9.02 50.03
C ARG A 521 22.45 -9.53 49.04
N ASP A 522 22.00 -10.05 47.91
CA ASP A 522 22.48 -9.69 46.56
C ASP A 522 21.98 -10.71 45.54
N GLY A 523 20.90 -10.31 44.85
CA GLY A 523 20.35 -10.95 43.67
C GLY A 523 20.01 -9.90 42.62
N GLN A 524 20.78 -8.80 42.61
CA GLN A 524 20.57 -7.68 41.72
C GLN A 524 20.90 -8.13 40.30
N GLN A 525 19.89 -8.18 39.44
CA GLN A 525 20.10 -8.40 38.01
C GLN A 525 21.08 -7.33 37.51
N ALA A 526 22.13 -7.76 36.79
CA ALA A 526 23.08 -6.85 36.18
C ALA A 526 22.32 -5.86 35.27
N PRO A 527 22.56 -4.54 35.37
CA PRO A 527 21.98 -3.58 34.45
C PRO A 527 22.34 -3.94 32.99
N PRO A 528 21.44 -3.67 32.01
CA PRO A 528 21.76 -3.87 30.61
C PRO A 528 23.01 -3.07 30.17
N GLN A 529 23.64 -3.56 29.10
CA GLN A 529 25.06 -3.36 28.82
C GLN A 529 25.45 -1.92 28.42
N VAL A 530 26.72 -1.60 28.63
CA VAL A 530 27.29 -0.23 28.71
C VAL A 530 27.54 0.43 27.34
N GLU A 531 26.66 0.21 26.36
CA GLU A 531 26.70 0.95 25.07
C GLU A 531 25.88 2.25 25.16
N ASP A 532 24.65 2.18 25.69
CA ASP A 532 23.76 3.35 25.82
C ASP A 532 24.38 4.44 26.69
N ALA A 533 25.01 4.09 27.82
CA ALA A 533 25.63 5.07 28.72
C ALA A 533 26.71 5.93 28.04
N LYS A 534 27.42 5.37 27.04
CA LYS A 534 28.42 6.13 26.26
C LYS A 534 27.77 7.02 25.21
N ALA A 535 26.75 6.52 24.51
CA ALA A 535 25.96 7.34 23.57
C ALA A 535 25.28 8.51 24.30
N GLN A 536 24.78 8.27 25.52
CA GLN A 536 24.11 9.22 26.38
C GLN A 536 25.07 10.30 26.92
N ALA A 537 26.28 9.92 27.36
CA ALA A 537 27.33 10.88 27.72
C ALA A 537 27.74 11.78 26.53
N LEU A 538 27.84 11.20 25.33
CA LEU A 538 28.23 11.94 24.11
C LEU A 538 27.13 12.90 23.63
N ALA A 539 25.85 12.53 23.82
CA ALA A 539 24.71 13.42 23.57
C ALA A 539 24.66 14.59 24.57
N ASP A 540 24.90 14.33 25.86
CA ASP A 540 24.99 15.35 26.92
C ASP A 540 26.12 16.36 26.68
N GLU A 541 27.25 15.90 26.15
CA GLU A 541 28.38 16.76 25.80
C GLU A 541 28.07 17.64 24.58
N GLN A 542 27.51 17.07 23.50
CA GLN A 542 27.04 17.83 22.34
C GLN A 542 25.96 18.86 22.70
N GLN A 543 25.07 18.53 23.63
CA GLN A 543 24.03 19.46 24.08
C GLN A 543 24.61 20.62 24.91
N ARG A 544 25.60 20.36 25.78
CA ARG A 544 26.34 21.41 26.48
C ARG A 544 27.09 22.33 25.52
N GLN A 545 27.75 21.78 24.49
CA GLN A 545 28.44 22.57 23.47
C GLN A 545 27.46 23.48 22.70
N ARG A 546 26.31 22.95 22.25
CA ARG A 546 25.26 23.77 21.61
C ARG A 546 24.71 24.86 22.53
N MET A 547 24.51 24.57 23.82
CA MET A 547 24.02 25.56 24.78
C MET A 547 25.06 26.66 25.05
N GLN A 548 26.34 26.33 25.10
CA GLN A 548 27.43 27.30 25.19
C GLN A 548 27.53 28.18 23.94
N GLN A 549 27.42 27.60 22.74
CA GLN A 549 27.39 28.34 21.47
C GLN A 549 26.17 29.28 21.39
N ALA A 550 24.98 28.82 21.80
CA ALA A 550 23.79 29.67 21.85
C ALA A 550 23.93 30.83 22.86
N MET A 551 24.56 30.59 24.02
CA MET A 551 24.88 31.62 25.01
C MET A 551 25.97 32.60 24.53
N GLN A 552 26.92 32.15 23.71
CA GLN A 552 27.92 33.00 23.06
C GLN A 552 27.24 33.88 21.99
N GLN A 553 26.43 33.30 21.09
CA GLN A 553 25.66 34.05 20.10
C GLN A 553 24.68 35.06 20.74
N ALA A 554 24.06 34.71 21.87
CA ALA A 554 23.21 35.63 22.63
C ALA A 554 23.98 36.75 23.36
N ARG A 555 25.28 36.57 23.62
CA ARG A 555 26.18 37.62 24.16
C ARG A 555 26.76 38.50 23.07
N GLU A 556 27.18 37.91 21.95
CA GLU A 556 27.71 38.62 20.77
C GLU A 556 26.61 39.40 20.04
N GLY A 557 25.36 38.93 20.09
CA GLY A 557 24.18 39.62 19.54
C GLY A 557 23.74 40.90 20.28
N LYS A 558 24.48 41.38 21.28
CA LYS A 558 24.21 42.66 21.98
C LYS A 558 25.26 43.73 21.66
N GLY A 559 25.44 43.99 20.38
CA GLY A 559 26.29 45.05 19.81
C GLY A 559 25.54 45.96 18.83
N GLY A 560 24.23 46.19 19.02
CA GLY A 560 23.44 47.05 18.15
C GLY A 560 22.22 47.64 18.86
N GLN A 561 22.17 48.96 18.96
CA GLN A 561 20.95 49.68 19.32
C GLN A 561 19.99 49.61 18.13
N ASP A 562 18.80 49.05 18.32
CA ASP A 562 17.53 49.67 17.92
C ASP A 562 16.34 48.82 18.35
N GLY A 563 15.43 49.43 19.10
CA GLY A 563 14.23 48.76 19.60
C GLY A 563 13.13 48.69 18.53
N LYS A 564 12.94 47.52 17.90
CA LYS A 564 11.68 47.17 17.23
C LYS A 564 11.22 45.77 17.65
N PRO A 565 9.95 45.61 18.09
CA PRO A 565 9.44 44.30 18.49
C PRO A 565 9.17 43.43 17.26
N VAL A 566 9.65 42.18 17.29
CA VAL A 566 9.31 41.16 16.30
C VAL A 566 7.89 40.63 16.60
N PRO A 567 6.94 40.65 15.64
CA PRO A 567 5.61 40.11 15.86
C PRO A 567 5.61 38.58 15.69
N GLY A 568 5.31 37.85 16.76
CA GLY A 568 5.26 36.38 16.70
C GLY A 568 5.56 35.69 18.03
N SER A 569 4.84 36.04 19.09
CA SER A 569 4.83 35.24 20.31
C SER A 569 3.40 35.10 20.83
N ASP A 570 2.84 33.89 20.69
CA ASP A 570 1.72 33.47 21.53
C ASP A 570 2.09 33.76 23.00
N GLY A 571 1.13 34.28 23.78
CA GLY A 571 1.33 34.92 25.10
C GLY A 571 1.84 34.03 26.24
N THR A 572 2.58 32.98 25.91
CA THR A 572 3.30 32.07 26.80
C THR A 572 4.43 32.78 27.53
N THR A 573 4.35 32.73 28.86
CA THR A 573 5.44 33.21 29.72
C THR A 573 6.72 32.39 29.47
N PRO A 574 7.93 32.95 29.73
CA PRO A 574 9.18 32.23 29.51
C PRO A 574 9.22 30.85 30.16
N ARG A 575 8.70 30.75 31.40
CA ARG A 575 8.56 29.51 32.16
C ARG A 575 7.67 28.47 31.48
N GLN A 576 6.57 28.87 30.85
CA GLN A 576 5.70 27.93 30.09
C GLN A 576 6.41 27.39 28.85
N ARG A 577 7.27 28.19 28.20
CA ARG A 577 8.12 27.70 27.10
C ARG A 577 9.22 26.75 27.59
N GLU A 578 9.82 27.01 28.75
CA GLU A 578 10.76 26.08 29.38
C GLU A 578 10.08 24.76 29.77
N GLU A 579 8.88 24.80 30.35
CA GLU A 579 8.08 23.61 30.68
C GLU A 579 7.68 22.83 29.40
N GLN A 580 7.23 23.51 28.34
CA GLN A 580 6.94 22.88 27.04
C GLN A 580 8.18 22.26 26.41
N GLN A 581 9.32 22.94 26.41
CA GLN A 581 10.58 22.41 25.87
C GLN A 581 11.13 21.24 26.70
N ALA A 582 10.97 21.27 28.03
CA ALA A 582 11.33 20.15 28.90
C ALA A 582 10.44 18.93 28.67
N VAL A 583 9.13 19.13 28.50
CA VAL A 583 8.15 18.09 28.16
C VAL A 583 8.40 17.53 26.76
N GLU A 584 8.72 18.36 25.76
CA GLU A 584 9.07 17.91 24.42
C GLU A 584 10.41 17.16 24.39
N ALA A 585 11.41 17.64 25.11
CA ALA A 585 12.69 16.94 25.29
C ALA A 585 12.53 15.62 26.06
N TRP A 586 11.53 15.50 26.94
CA TRP A 586 11.17 14.25 27.60
C TRP A 586 10.43 13.29 26.65
N MET A 587 9.47 13.79 25.87
CA MET A 587 8.78 12.98 24.84
C MET A 587 9.76 12.40 23.82
N ARG A 588 10.73 13.19 23.34
CA ARG A 588 11.80 12.72 22.42
C ARG A 588 12.79 11.72 23.04
N ARG A 589 12.72 11.44 24.35
CA ARG A 589 13.53 10.44 25.06
C ARG A 589 12.78 9.15 25.37
N VAL A 590 11.46 9.13 25.24
CA VAL A 590 10.68 7.89 25.36
C VAL A 590 10.93 7.09 24.08
N PRO A 591 11.48 5.87 24.15
CA PRO A 591 11.58 5.01 22.96
C PRO A 591 10.18 4.72 22.42
N ASP A 592 10.02 4.72 21.10
CA ASP A 592 8.77 4.32 20.43
C ASP A 592 8.51 2.82 20.66
N ASP A 593 7.93 2.48 21.81
CA ASP A 593 7.40 1.15 22.13
C ASP A 593 5.88 1.12 21.87
N PRO A 594 5.42 0.72 20.66
CA PRO A 594 4.01 0.54 20.38
C PRO A 594 3.33 -0.49 21.30
N GLY A 595 4.08 -1.43 21.90
CA GLY A 595 3.56 -2.39 22.88
C GLY A 595 3.18 -1.73 24.20
N ALA A 596 4.03 -0.86 24.74
CA ALA A 596 3.71 -0.05 25.91
C ALA A 596 2.51 0.87 25.66
N LEU A 597 2.41 1.50 24.48
CA LEU A 597 1.26 2.33 24.10
C LEU A 597 -0.05 1.51 24.02
N LEU A 598 -0.02 0.32 23.41
CA LEU A 598 -1.17 -0.58 23.37
C LEU A 598 -1.57 -1.04 24.79
N ARG A 599 -0.60 -1.43 25.63
CA ARG A 599 -0.82 -1.81 27.02
C ARG A 599 -1.50 -0.70 27.81
N ALA A 600 -0.97 0.52 27.75
CA ALA A 600 -1.54 1.68 28.44
C ALA A 600 -2.95 2.03 27.94
N LYS A 601 -3.17 1.99 26.61
CA LYS A 601 -4.49 2.19 25.99
C LYS A 601 -5.50 1.16 26.51
N PHE A 602 -5.16 -0.13 26.50
CA PHE A 602 -6.07 -1.20 26.92
C PHE A 602 -6.32 -1.17 28.43
N GLN A 603 -5.33 -0.82 29.24
CA GLN A 603 -5.51 -0.61 30.69
C GLN A 603 -6.49 0.54 30.97
N LEU A 604 -6.31 1.71 30.33
CA LEU A 604 -7.19 2.86 30.47
C LEU A 604 -8.62 2.53 30.00
N GLU A 605 -8.76 1.79 28.89
CA GLU A 605 -10.06 1.39 28.37
C GLU A 605 -10.76 0.36 29.29
N ASN A 606 -10.01 -0.58 29.87
CA ASN A 606 -10.52 -1.52 30.88
C ASN A 606 -11.01 -0.80 32.15
N GLU A 607 -10.22 0.12 32.70
CA GLU A 607 -10.63 0.93 33.84
C GLU A 607 -11.90 1.73 33.55
N ARG A 608 -11.98 2.32 32.35
CA ARG A 608 -13.17 3.06 31.91
C ARG A 608 -14.40 2.15 31.85
N ARG A 609 -14.30 0.96 31.23
CA ARG A 609 -15.41 -0.01 31.16
C ARG A 609 -15.90 -0.42 32.55
N LYS A 610 -14.97 -0.71 33.47
CA LYS A 610 -15.29 -1.00 34.89
C LYS A 610 -16.04 0.14 35.58
N ARG A 611 -15.66 1.41 35.35
CA ARG A 611 -16.38 2.58 35.89
C ARG A 611 -17.76 2.77 35.24
N GLU A 612 -17.91 2.39 33.97
CA GLU A 612 -19.18 2.40 33.24
C GLU A 612 -20.07 1.17 33.53
N GLY A 613 -19.62 0.20 34.34
CA GLY A 613 -20.36 -1.02 34.67
C GLY A 613 -20.53 -2.00 33.49
N ARG A 614 -19.53 -2.06 32.60
CA ARG A 614 -19.53 -2.84 31.35
C ARG A 614 -18.43 -3.88 31.29
#